data_AF-A0A7C4TSG1-F1
#
_entry.id   AF-A0A7C4TSG1-F1
#
_cell.length_a   1.000
_cell.length_b   1.000
_cell.length_c   1.000
_cell.angle_alpha   90.00
_cell.angle_beta   90.00
_cell.angle_gamma   90.00
#
_symmetry.space_group_name_H-M   'P 1'
#
loop_
_entity.id
_entity.type
_entity.pdbx_description
1 polymer ?
#
loop_
_entity_poly.entity_id
_entity_poly.type
_entity_poly.pdbx_seq_one_letter_code
_entity_poly.pdbx_strand_id
1 'polypeptide(L)'
;MRRIVLPGDLLSTNPKLAGHGTYVEGEKVYSRIIGLFEQTDNSIRVIPLKGKYNPSVGDTIIGIVREVTSNGWNVDINSPYQAFLPVSENPECKPGKKLNEILDIGDAIIAKVMSIDPRMRVTITMKDKVCRAIRFGRIVAINPARVPRVIGKKGSMIKLIKSELDVQIVVGQNGLIWLNGDRRKVAIAEEVVYLIEEEAHTEGLTDRVGEFIRRRKNVQTG
;
A
#
# COMPACT_ATOMS: atom_id res chain seq x y z
N MET A 1 19.49 12.20 -12.54
CA MET A 1 18.58 12.74 -11.51
C MET A 1 17.15 12.66 -12.01
N ARG A 2 16.18 12.28 -11.17
CA ARG A 2 14.76 12.35 -11.55
C ARG A 2 14.32 13.81 -11.50
N ARG A 3 13.70 14.31 -12.57
CA ARG A 3 13.24 15.70 -12.67
C ARG A 3 11.92 15.85 -11.89
N ILE A 4 11.81 16.90 -11.07
CA ILE A 4 10.54 17.29 -10.46
C ILE A 4 9.71 18.03 -11.53
N VAL A 5 8.43 17.72 -11.60
CA VAL A 5 7.47 18.37 -12.50
C VAL A 5 6.29 18.92 -11.72
N LEU A 6 5.72 20.00 -12.24
CA LEU A 6 4.53 20.67 -11.71
C LEU A 6 3.30 20.40 -12.59
N PRO A 7 2.08 20.52 -12.05
CA PRO A 7 0.87 20.47 -12.87
C PRO A 7 0.93 21.48 -14.03
N GLY A 8 0.65 21.02 -15.24
CA GLY A 8 0.73 21.82 -16.48
C GLY A 8 2.07 21.71 -17.23
N ASP A 9 3.09 21.08 -16.64
CA ASP A 9 4.36 20.87 -17.36
C ASP A 9 4.16 19.92 -18.55
N LEU A 10 4.70 20.30 -19.71
CA LEU A 10 4.74 19.45 -20.91
C LEU A 10 5.71 18.29 -20.70
N LEU A 11 5.22 17.06 -20.86
CA LEU A 11 5.96 15.82 -20.65
C LEU A 11 6.31 15.11 -21.95
N SER A 12 5.41 15.14 -22.94
CA SER A 12 5.61 14.46 -24.23
C SER A 12 4.68 15.00 -25.31
N THR A 13 5.03 14.74 -26.56
CA THR A 13 4.19 14.96 -27.74
C THR A 13 3.57 13.66 -28.27
N ASN A 14 3.75 12.54 -27.57
CA ASN A 14 3.13 11.26 -27.94
C ASN A 14 2.06 10.86 -26.90
N PRO A 15 0.77 11.01 -27.23
CA PRO A 15 -0.31 10.76 -26.28
C PRO A 15 -0.43 9.28 -25.89
N LYS A 16 0.09 8.35 -26.70
CA LYS A 16 0.07 6.91 -26.40
C LYS A 16 0.92 6.54 -25.19
N LEU A 17 1.86 7.40 -24.81
CA LEU A 17 2.73 7.19 -23.65
C LEU A 17 2.09 7.68 -22.34
N ALA A 18 0.92 8.34 -22.38
CA ALA A 18 0.30 8.90 -21.19
C ALA A 18 -0.01 7.81 -20.14
N GLY A 19 0.60 7.96 -18.97
CA GLY A 19 0.42 7.06 -17.83
C GLY A 19 -0.04 7.79 -16.57
N HIS A 20 0.24 7.19 -15.42
CA HIS A 20 -0.21 7.70 -14.13
C HIS A 20 0.28 9.14 -13.86
N GLY A 21 -0.60 10.01 -13.35
CA GLY A 21 -0.26 11.39 -13.02
C GLY A 21 -0.15 12.33 -14.23
N THR A 22 -0.57 11.88 -15.42
CA THR A 22 -0.57 12.68 -16.65
C THR A 22 -1.98 12.88 -17.20
N TYR A 23 -2.14 13.85 -18.10
CA TYR A 23 -3.36 14.02 -18.91
C TYR A 23 -2.98 14.41 -20.34
N VAL A 24 -3.88 14.18 -21.30
CA VAL A 24 -3.68 14.48 -22.71
C VAL A 24 -4.54 15.67 -23.12
N GLU A 25 -3.94 16.64 -23.78
CA GLU A 25 -4.62 17.81 -24.36
C GLU A 25 -3.93 18.20 -25.68
N GLY A 26 -4.67 18.31 -26.77
CA GLY A 26 -4.12 18.72 -28.08
C GLY A 26 -2.89 17.92 -28.54
N GLU A 27 -2.97 16.58 -28.47
CA GLU A 27 -1.89 15.62 -28.79
C GLU A 27 -0.64 15.67 -27.89
N LYS A 28 -0.65 16.52 -26.86
CA LYS A 28 0.44 16.64 -25.90
C LYS A 28 0.07 16.00 -24.58
N VAL A 29 1.08 15.49 -23.89
CA VAL A 29 0.96 14.89 -22.56
C VAL A 29 1.49 15.89 -21.55
N TYR A 30 0.68 16.21 -20.54
CA TYR A 30 1.01 17.15 -19.49
C TYR A 30 0.95 16.49 -18.12
N SER A 31 1.69 17.04 -17.17
CA SER A 31 1.61 16.60 -15.77
C SER A 31 0.31 17.10 -15.13
N ARG A 32 -0.39 16.23 -14.41
CA ARG A 32 -1.60 16.58 -13.63
C ARG A 32 -1.27 16.88 -12.16
N ILE A 33 -0.12 16.41 -11.67
CA ILE A 33 0.23 16.39 -10.26
C ILE A 33 1.68 16.83 -10.06
N ILE A 34 2.01 17.30 -8.85
CA ILE A 34 3.41 17.50 -8.46
C ILE A 34 4.08 16.15 -8.20
N GLY A 35 5.24 15.92 -8.82
CA GLY A 35 5.89 14.64 -8.68
C GLY A 35 7.25 14.50 -9.36
N LEU A 36 7.80 13.30 -9.28
CA LEU A 36 9.01 12.91 -10.02
C LEU A 36 8.61 12.34 -11.38
N PHE A 37 9.11 12.95 -12.44
CA PHE A 37 8.95 12.46 -13.80
C PHE A 37 9.73 11.16 -14.00
N GLU A 38 9.05 10.15 -14.53
CA GLU A 38 9.64 8.88 -14.91
C GLU A 38 9.13 8.47 -16.29
N GLN A 39 10.08 8.21 -17.19
CA GLN A 39 9.82 7.75 -18.54
C GLN A 39 10.45 6.37 -18.73
N THR A 40 9.65 5.46 -19.26
CA THR A 40 10.09 4.17 -19.80
C THR A 40 9.83 4.16 -21.31
N ASP A 41 10.31 3.13 -22.01
CA ASP A 41 10.13 3.01 -23.46
C ASP A 41 8.65 3.02 -23.88
N ASN A 42 7.77 2.54 -22.99
CA ASN A 42 6.35 2.32 -23.29
C ASN A 42 5.40 3.23 -22.49
N SER A 43 5.90 4.05 -21.56
CA SER A 43 5.01 4.87 -20.72
C SER A 43 5.73 6.05 -20.08
N ILE A 44 4.97 7.11 -19.82
CA ILE A 44 5.37 8.30 -19.09
C ILE A 44 4.45 8.43 -17.88
N ARG A 45 5.05 8.57 -16.70
CA ARG A 45 4.31 8.74 -15.44
C ARG A 45 4.96 9.77 -14.54
N VAL A 46 4.13 10.31 -13.65
CA VAL A 46 4.55 11.22 -12.59
C VAL A 46 4.32 10.51 -11.27
N ILE A 47 5.40 10.26 -10.54
CA ILE A 47 5.35 9.64 -9.21
C ILE A 47 4.99 10.74 -8.20
N PRO A 48 3.83 10.67 -7.52
CA PRO A 48 3.39 11.71 -6.60
C PRO A 48 4.37 11.85 -5.42
N LEU A 49 4.69 13.10 -5.05
CA LEU A 49 5.48 13.39 -3.84
C LEU A 49 4.60 13.45 -2.57
N LYS A 50 3.30 13.73 -2.73
CA LYS A 50 2.28 13.78 -1.68
C LYS A 50 0.94 13.35 -2.26
N GLY A 51 0.03 12.91 -1.41
CA GLY A 51 -1.35 12.60 -1.78
C GLY A 51 -1.95 11.49 -0.94
N LYS A 52 -3.26 11.27 -1.13
CA LYS A 52 -3.92 10.06 -0.66
C LYS A 52 -3.64 8.91 -1.63
N TYR A 53 -3.86 7.69 -1.16
CA TYR A 53 -3.80 6.51 -2.01
C TYR A 53 -4.83 6.61 -3.15
N ASN A 54 -4.38 6.42 -4.38
CA ASN A 54 -5.23 6.28 -5.55
C ASN A 54 -5.12 4.83 -6.04
N PRO A 55 -6.19 4.01 -5.89
CA PRO A 55 -6.12 2.59 -6.15
C PRO A 55 -5.80 2.28 -7.60
N SER A 56 -4.98 1.25 -7.81
CA SER A 56 -4.70 0.67 -9.13
C SER A 56 -5.01 -0.82 -9.13
N VAL A 57 -5.43 -1.35 -10.28
CA VAL A 57 -5.70 -2.79 -10.42
C VAL A 57 -4.43 -3.59 -10.12
N GLY A 58 -4.57 -4.62 -9.28
CA GLY A 58 -3.47 -5.47 -8.83
C GLY A 58 -2.83 -5.04 -7.52
N ASP A 59 -3.14 -3.86 -7.00
CA ASP A 59 -2.59 -3.39 -5.73
C ASP A 59 -3.02 -4.29 -4.57
N THR A 60 -2.06 -4.70 -3.73
CA THR A 60 -2.36 -5.30 -2.44
C THR A 60 -2.65 -4.19 -1.44
N ILE A 61 -3.77 -4.29 -0.74
CA ILE A 61 -4.23 -3.30 0.25
C ILE A 61 -4.63 -3.99 1.54
N ILE A 62 -4.67 -3.20 2.61
CA ILE A 62 -5.27 -3.61 3.87
C ILE A 62 -6.49 -2.74 4.08
N GLY A 63 -7.61 -3.30 4.50
CA GLY A 63 -8.84 -2.55 4.69
C GLY A 63 -9.57 -2.96 5.95
N ILE A 64 -10.50 -2.12 6.39
CA ILE A 64 -11.37 -2.38 7.54
C ILE A 64 -12.81 -2.45 7.05
N VAL A 65 -13.51 -3.51 7.41
CA VAL A 65 -14.93 -3.68 7.08
C VAL A 65 -15.74 -2.59 7.79
N ARG A 66 -16.46 -1.79 7.00
CA ARG A 66 -17.33 -0.71 7.51
C ARG A 66 -18.77 -1.14 7.60
N GLU A 67 -19.21 -2.00 6.68
CA GLU A 67 -20.59 -2.44 6.58
C GLU A 67 -20.64 -3.83 5.97
N VAL A 68 -21.57 -4.65 6.47
CA VAL A 68 -21.89 -5.95 5.90
C VAL A 68 -23.23 -5.83 5.17
N THR A 69 -23.25 -6.17 3.89
CA THR A 69 -24.46 -6.17 3.05
C THR A 69 -24.85 -7.61 2.72
N SER A 70 -26.03 -7.80 2.13
CA SER A 70 -26.49 -9.15 1.71
C SER A 70 -25.64 -9.77 0.60
N ASN A 71 -24.88 -8.96 -0.14
CA ASN A 71 -24.09 -9.37 -1.30
C ASN A 71 -22.57 -9.14 -1.12
N GLY A 72 -22.11 -8.77 0.08
CA GLY A 72 -20.68 -8.60 0.35
C GLY A 72 -20.38 -7.65 1.51
N TRP A 73 -19.25 -6.97 1.42
CA TRP A 73 -18.75 -6.06 2.44
C TRP A 73 -18.27 -4.75 1.84
N ASN A 74 -18.70 -3.63 2.43
CA ASN A 74 -18.08 -2.34 2.17
C ASN A 74 -16.83 -2.22 3.05
N VAL A 75 -15.70 -1.93 2.42
CA VAL A 75 -14.38 -1.92 3.05
C VAL A 75 -13.74 -0.56 2.86
N ASP A 76 -13.33 0.04 3.98
CA ASP A 76 -12.50 1.23 3.98
C ASP A 76 -11.06 0.86 3.67
N ILE A 77 -10.55 1.44 2.59
CA ILE A 77 -9.20 1.19 2.07
C ILE A 77 -8.27 2.40 2.25
N ASN A 78 -8.56 3.30 3.20
CA ASN A 78 -7.76 4.49 3.48
C ASN A 78 -7.51 5.34 2.21
N SER A 79 -8.57 5.54 1.44
CA SER A 79 -8.56 6.23 0.15
C SER A 79 -9.80 7.12 0.05
N PRO A 80 -9.85 8.09 -0.88
CA PRO A 80 -11.09 8.85 -1.12
C PRO A 80 -12.20 7.97 -1.73
N TYR A 81 -11.87 6.77 -2.19
CA TYR A 81 -12.80 5.79 -2.75
C TYR A 81 -13.06 4.67 -1.74
N GLN A 82 -14.30 4.20 -1.71
CA GLN A 82 -14.70 3.00 -0.97
C GLN A 82 -14.49 1.76 -1.84
N ALA A 83 -14.13 0.64 -1.20
CA ALA A 83 -14.03 -0.64 -1.85
C ALA A 83 -15.19 -1.55 -1.45
N PHE A 84 -15.55 -2.46 -2.36
CA PHE A 84 -16.53 -3.51 -2.12
C PHE A 84 -15.89 -4.87 -2.32
N LEU A 85 -16.07 -5.78 -1.37
CA LEU A 85 -15.69 -7.19 -1.46
C LEU A 85 -16.96 -8.03 -1.71
N PRO A 86 -17.17 -8.54 -2.93
CA PRO A 86 -18.28 -9.45 -3.21
C PRO A 86 -18.12 -10.78 -2.47
N VAL A 87 -19.24 -11.41 -2.09
CA VAL A 87 -19.24 -12.78 -1.51
C VAL A 87 -18.48 -13.77 -2.39
N SER A 88 -18.67 -13.68 -3.70
CA SER A 88 -18.02 -14.56 -4.67
C SER A 88 -16.50 -14.49 -4.63
N GLU A 89 -15.92 -13.39 -4.13
CA GLU A 89 -14.49 -13.11 -4.10
C GLU A 89 -13.82 -13.38 -2.74
N ASN A 90 -14.57 -13.92 -1.79
CA ASN A 90 -14.03 -14.40 -0.52
C ASN A 90 -14.12 -15.94 -0.45
N PRO A 91 -12.98 -16.67 -0.47
CA PRO A 91 -12.97 -18.14 -0.47
C PRO A 91 -13.54 -18.78 0.80
N GLU A 92 -13.69 -18.03 1.89
CA GLU A 92 -14.29 -18.52 3.14
C GLU A 92 -15.83 -18.58 3.07
N CYS A 93 -16.44 -17.99 2.04
CA CYS A 93 -17.88 -18.03 1.81
C CYS A 93 -18.33 -19.41 1.35
N LYS A 94 -18.89 -20.17 2.29
CA LYS A 94 -19.52 -21.48 2.04
C LYS A 94 -21.03 -21.39 2.21
N PRO A 95 -21.83 -22.19 1.48
CA PRO A 95 -23.27 -22.27 1.68
C PRO A 95 -23.61 -22.53 3.16
N GLY A 96 -24.56 -21.76 3.71
CA GLY A 96 -25.07 -21.93 5.08
C GLY A 96 -24.38 -21.09 6.16
N LYS A 97 -23.28 -20.39 5.88
CA LYS A 97 -22.71 -19.41 6.81
C LYS A 97 -23.31 -18.02 6.61
N LYS A 98 -23.59 -17.31 7.70
CA LYS A 98 -23.96 -15.89 7.62
C LYS A 98 -22.73 -15.05 7.32
N LEU A 99 -22.89 -13.98 6.54
CA LEU A 99 -21.78 -13.11 6.15
C LEU A 99 -21.08 -12.48 7.36
N ASN A 100 -21.86 -12.03 8.34
CA ASN A 100 -21.35 -11.44 9.59
C ASN A 100 -20.54 -12.44 10.44
N GLU A 101 -20.70 -13.75 10.25
CA GLU A 101 -19.88 -14.76 10.94
C GLU A 101 -18.52 -14.96 10.26
N ILE A 102 -18.39 -14.55 8.99
CA ILE A 102 -17.13 -14.64 8.22
C ILE A 102 -16.32 -13.37 8.45
N LEU A 103 -16.93 -12.21 8.20
CA LEU A 103 -16.33 -10.89 8.42
C LEU A 103 -17.41 -9.96 8.96
N ASP A 104 -17.13 -9.30 10.07
CA ASP A 104 -18.03 -8.34 10.69
C ASP A 104 -17.45 -6.92 10.66
N ILE A 105 -18.28 -5.94 11.01
CA ILE A 105 -17.88 -4.54 11.10
C ILE A 105 -16.69 -4.39 12.06
N GLY A 106 -15.63 -3.73 11.57
CA GLY A 106 -14.39 -3.53 12.32
C GLY A 106 -13.32 -4.58 12.04
N ASP A 107 -13.65 -5.71 11.39
CA ASP A 107 -12.64 -6.68 10.97
C ASP A 107 -11.69 -6.08 9.93
N ALA A 108 -10.40 -6.36 10.09
CA ALA A 108 -9.38 -5.97 9.14
C ALA A 108 -9.06 -7.11 8.17
N ILE A 109 -8.82 -6.78 6.90
CA ILE A 109 -8.52 -7.76 5.84
C ILE A 109 -7.36 -7.30 4.97
N ILE A 110 -6.59 -8.26 4.48
CA ILE A 110 -5.64 -8.06 3.38
C ILE A 110 -6.34 -8.54 2.11
N ALA A 111 -6.46 -7.65 1.12
CA ALA A 111 -7.15 -7.91 -0.13
C ALA A 111 -6.37 -7.32 -1.32
N LYS A 112 -6.80 -7.66 -2.53
CA LYS A 112 -6.22 -7.16 -3.78
C LYS A 112 -7.25 -6.39 -4.57
N VAL A 113 -6.87 -5.28 -5.20
CA VAL A 113 -7.73 -4.54 -6.11
C VAL A 113 -7.93 -5.35 -7.38
N MET A 114 -9.17 -5.78 -7.63
CA MET A 114 -9.52 -6.62 -8.77
C MET A 114 -9.92 -5.76 -9.98
N SER A 115 -10.77 -4.76 -9.76
CA SER A 115 -11.24 -3.86 -10.81
C SER A 115 -11.63 -2.50 -10.24
N ILE A 116 -11.60 -1.50 -11.11
CA ILE A 116 -12.04 -0.14 -10.83
C ILE A 116 -12.95 0.25 -11.99
N ASP A 117 -14.20 0.60 -11.69
CA ASP A 117 -15.14 1.00 -12.74
C ASP A 117 -15.00 2.49 -13.10
N PRO A 118 -15.62 2.97 -14.19
CA PRO A 118 -15.56 4.39 -14.58
C PRO A 118 -16.16 5.37 -13.56
N ARG A 119 -16.93 4.88 -12.57
CA ARG A 119 -17.49 5.67 -11.46
C ARG A 119 -16.58 5.62 -10.23
N MET A 120 -15.36 5.10 -10.36
CA MET A 120 -14.39 4.91 -9.27
C MET A 120 -14.87 4.00 -8.14
N ARG A 121 -15.79 3.06 -8.43
CA ARG A 121 -16.10 1.97 -7.49
C ARG A 121 -15.01 0.92 -7.57
N VAL A 122 -14.37 0.67 -6.44
CA VAL A 122 -13.28 -0.29 -6.33
C VAL A 122 -13.84 -1.65 -5.93
N THR A 123 -13.60 -2.67 -6.73
CA THR A 123 -13.91 -4.05 -6.36
C THR A 123 -12.63 -4.75 -5.93
N ILE A 124 -12.66 -5.39 -4.76
CA ILE A 124 -11.52 -6.12 -4.20
C ILE A 124 -11.78 -7.63 -4.15
N THR A 125 -10.71 -8.41 -4.12
CA THR A 125 -10.75 -9.87 -4.00
C THR A 125 -9.83 -10.37 -2.90
N MET A 126 -10.22 -11.48 -2.27
CA MET A 126 -9.39 -12.23 -1.33
C MET A 126 -8.90 -13.57 -1.92
N LYS A 127 -9.13 -13.84 -3.21
CA LYS A 127 -8.65 -15.03 -3.91
C LYS A 127 -7.19 -14.89 -4.38
N ASP A 128 -6.30 -14.55 -3.46
CA ASP A 128 -4.86 -14.47 -3.72
C ASP A 128 -4.10 -15.01 -2.50
N LYS A 129 -2.93 -15.61 -2.72
CA LYS A 129 -2.13 -16.26 -1.66
C LYS A 129 -1.76 -15.30 -0.52
N VAL A 130 -1.63 -14.01 -0.81
CA VAL A 130 -1.28 -12.99 0.19
C VAL A 130 -2.49 -12.54 1.01
N CYS A 131 -3.71 -12.70 0.48
CA CYS A 131 -4.94 -12.23 1.11
C CYS A 131 -5.34 -13.09 2.31
N ARG A 132 -5.91 -12.44 3.33
CA ARG A 132 -6.41 -13.09 4.56
C ARG A 132 -7.16 -12.10 5.44
N ALA A 133 -8.06 -12.62 6.28
CA ALA A 133 -8.57 -11.85 7.41
C ALA A 133 -7.47 -11.69 8.48
N ILE A 134 -7.34 -10.47 9.01
CA ILE A 134 -6.38 -10.14 10.07
C ILE A 134 -7.05 -10.39 11.42
N ARG A 135 -6.73 -11.52 12.05
CA ARG A 135 -7.24 -11.86 13.38
C ARG A 135 -6.26 -11.53 14.51
N PHE A 136 -4.99 -11.33 14.18
CA PHE A 136 -3.91 -11.07 15.12
C PHE A 136 -2.80 -10.25 14.45
N GLY A 137 -1.94 -9.65 15.27
CA GLY A 137 -0.88 -8.73 14.86
C GLY A 137 -1.27 -7.28 15.10
N ARG A 138 -0.52 -6.37 14.47
CA ARG A 138 -0.69 -4.91 14.59
C ARG A 138 -0.75 -4.30 13.19
N ILE A 139 -1.58 -3.29 13.02
CA ILE A 139 -1.65 -2.49 11.80
C ILE A 139 -1.02 -1.13 12.10
N VAL A 140 -0.09 -0.72 11.24
CA VAL A 140 0.58 0.56 11.26
C VAL A 140 0.14 1.36 10.04
N ALA A 141 -0.13 2.64 10.23
CA ALA A 141 -0.52 3.54 9.15
C ALA A 141 0.60 4.54 8.87
N ILE A 142 0.95 4.67 7.60
CA ILE A 142 1.90 5.65 7.07
C ILE A 142 1.27 6.38 5.87
N ASN A 143 1.90 7.47 5.45
CA ASN A 143 1.53 8.13 4.21
C ASN A 143 1.75 7.20 3.00
N PRO A 144 0.74 6.99 2.13
CA PRO A 144 0.86 6.12 0.95
C PRO A 144 2.03 6.49 0.02
N ALA A 145 2.39 7.77 -0.08
CA ALA A 145 3.53 8.23 -0.88
C ALA A 145 4.89 7.69 -0.36
N ARG A 146 4.94 7.20 0.88
CA ARG A 146 6.15 6.63 1.52
C ARG A 146 6.23 5.12 1.41
N VAL A 147 5.18 4.44 0.95
CA VAL A 147 5.15 2.98 0.78
C VAL A 147 6.32 2.45 -0.08
N PRO A 148 6.65 3.04 -1.25
CA PRO A 148 7.79 2.57 -2.05
C PRO A 148 9.13 2.63 -1.29
N ARG A 149 9.26 3.59 -0.37
CA ARG A 149 10.46 3.76 0.46
C ARG A 149 10.56 2.68 1.53
N VAL A 150 9.45 2.35 2.20
CA VAL A 150 9.40 1.25 3.19
C VAL A 150 9.66 -0.11 2.56
N ILE A 151 9.20 -0.33 1.32
CA ILE A 151 9.52 -1.55 0.56
C ILE A 151 11.02 -1.58 0.20
N GLY A 152 11.56 -0.45 -0.25
CA GLY A 152 12.93 -0.32 -0.71
C GLY A 152 13.15 -0.96 -2.09
N LYS A 153 14.32 -0.68 -2.69
CA LYS A 153 14.66 -1.19 -4.04
C LYS A 153 14.64 -2.71 -4.04
N LYS A 154 13.83 -3.33 -4.90
CA LYS A 154 13.62 -4.79 -4.98
C LYS A 154 13.22 -5.45 -3.63
N GLY A 155 12.56 -4.69 -2.75
CA GLY A 155 12.14 -5.20 -1.44
C GLY A 155 13.28 -5.33 -0.42
N SER A 156 14.40 -4.64 -0.61
CA SER A 156 15.57 -4.72 0.29
C SER A 156 15.24 -4.37 1.73
N MET A 157 14.46 -3.30 1.94
CA MET A 157 14.15 -2.79 3.28
C MET A 157 13.23 -3.74 4.05
N ILE A 158 12.14 -4.19 3.44
CA ILE A 158 11.26 -5.20 4.07
C ILE A 158 11.98 -6.51 4.34
N LYS A 159 12.93 -6.93 3.48
CA LYS A 159 13.71 -8.15 3.71
C LYS A 159 14.62 -7.98 4.92
N LEU A 160 15.28 -6.84 5.06
CA LEU A 160 16.12 -6.52 6.23
C LEU A 160 15.31 -6.57 7.52
N ILE A 161 14.15 -5.90 7.56
CA ILE A 161 13.30 -5.89 8.76
C ILE A 161 12.83 -7.31 9.08
N LYS A 162 12.39 -8.08 8.07
CA LYS A 162 11.97 -9.47 8.24
C LYS A 162 13.10 -10.37 8.74
N SER A 163 14.31 -10.27 8.18
CA SER A 163 15.44 -11.11 8.57
C SER A 163 16.00 -10.77 9.94
N GLU A 164 16.02 -9.48 10.30
CA GLU A 164 16.54 -9.04 11.59
C GLU A 164 15.52 -9.29 12.71
N LEU A 165 14.26 -8.95 12.52
CA LEU A 165 13.26 -9.03 13.57
C LEU A 165 12.45 -10.33 13.56
N ASP A 166 12.60 -11.20 12.55
CA ASP A 166 11.84 -12.46 12.44
C ASP A 166 10.33 -12.23 12.63
N VAL A 167 9.81 -11.25 11.88
CA VAL A 167 8.40 -10.85 11.88
C VAL A 167 7.79 -11.02 10.49
N GLN A 168 6.50 -11.29 10.45
CA GLN A 168 5.70 -11.24 9.23
C GLN A 168 5.30 -9.80 8.94
N ILE A 169 5.49 -9.37 7.70
CA ILE A 169 5.15 -8.01 7.24
C ILE A 169 4.45 -8.11 5.90
N VAL A 170 3.30 -7.44 5.80
CA VAL A 170 2.60 -7.17 4.54
C VAL A 170 2.36 -5.68 4.43
N VAL A 171 2.81 -5.09 3.32
CA VAL A 171 2.71 -3.65 3.05
C VAL A 171 1.61 -3.43 2.03
N GLY A 172 0.52 -2.77 2.44
CA GLY A 172 -0.53 -2.31 1.54
C GLY A 172 -0.10 -1.05 0.79
N GLN A 173 -0.46 -0.94 -0.50
CA GLN A 173 -0.22 0.28 -1.30
C GLN A 173 -0.98 1.50 -0.76
N ASN A 174 -2.00 1.25 0.07
CA ASN A 174 -2.79 2.28 0.72
C ASN A 174 -2.20 2.84 2.02
N GLY A 175 -0.92 2.57 2.29
CA GLY A 175 -0.21 3.08 3.46
C GLY A 175 -0.52 2.33 4.76
N LEU A 176 -1.34 1.28 4.71
CA LEU A 176 -1.57 0.40 5.85
C LEU A 176 -0.63 -0.81 5.78
N ILE A 177 0.05 -1.09 6.89
CA ILE A 177 1.07 -2.14 7.01
C ILE A 177 0.68 -3.08 8.14
N TRP A 178 0.59 -4.38 7.85
CA TRP A 178 0.35 -5.40 8.88
C TRP A 178 1.66 -6.02 9.32
N LEU A 179 1.85 -6.08 10.64
CA LEU A 179 2.99 -6.65 11.35
C LEU A 179 2.50 -7.77 12.27
N ASN A 180 3.15 -8.92 12.24
CA ASN A 180 2.81 -10.04 13.09
C ASN A 180 4.06 -10.82 13.53
N GLY A 181 4.08 -11.32 14.77
CA GLY A 181 5.22 -12.00 15.36
C GLY A 181 5.29 -11.77 16.87
N ASP A 182 6.48 -11.94 17.45
CA ASP A 182 6.71 -11.65 18.87
C ASP A 182 6.39 -10.17 19.19
N ARG A 183 5.66 -9.94 20.29
CA ARG A 183 5.14 -8.61 20.65
C ARG A 183 6.25 -7.56 20.77
N ARG A 184 7.43 -7.92 21.31
CA ARG A 184 8.55 -6.98 21.48
C ARG A 184 9.18 -6.66 20.12
N LYS A 185 9.36 -7.68 19.28
CA LYS A 185 9.92 -7.50 17.93
C LYS A 185 8.98 -6.71 17.02
N VAL A 186 7.67 -6.92 17.12
CA VAL A 186 6.65 -6.14 16.40
C VAL A 186 6.70 -4.66 16.81
N ALA A 187 6.89 -4.35 18.10
CA ALA A 187 7.04 -2.97 18.55
C ALA A 187 8.29 -2.29 17.94
N ILE A 188 9.42 -3.00 17.86
CA ILE A 188 10.62 -2.47 17.18
C ILE A 188 10.35 -2.28 15.68
N ALA A 189 9.64 -3.21 15.03
CA ALA A 189 9.31 -3.10 13.62
C ALA A 189 8.42 -1.87 13.32
N GLU A 190 7.47 -1.58 14.20
CA GLU A 190 6.62 -0.39 14.12
C GLU A 190 7.44 0.90 14.23
N GLU A 191 8.35 1.00 15.20
CA GLU A 191 9.25 2.16 15.33
C GLU A 191 10.12 2.36 14.08
N VAL A 192 10.64 1.26 13.51
CA VAL A 192 11.42 1.30 12.27
C VAL A 192 10.59 1.82 11.10
N VAL A 193 9.32 1.41 11.00
CA VAL A 193 8.42 1.90 9.94
C VAL A 193 8.23 3.41 10.04
N TYR A 194 7.99 3.94 11.25
CA TYR A 194 7.84 5.38 11.46
C TYR A 194 9.15 6.14 11.21
N LEU A 195 10.29 5.60 11.62
CA LEU A 195 11.61 6.19 11.32
C LEU A 195 11.84 6.30 9.80
N ILE A 196 11.49 5.25 9.05
CA ILE A 196 11.61 5.26 7.58
C ILE A 196 10.68 6.30 6.95
N GLU A 197 9.48 6.47 7.49
CA GLU A 197 8.52 7.47 7.02
C GLU A 197 9.07 8.90 7.17
N GLU A 198 9.61 9.21 8.35
CA GLU A 198 10.20 10.52 8.65
C GLU A 198 11.46 10.79 7.83
N GLU A 199 12.34 9.80 7.72
CA GLU A 199 13.66 9.94 7.09
C GLU A 199 13.70 9.58 5.60
N ALA A 200 12.55 9.47 4.93
CA ALA A 200 12.44 8.97 3.56
C ALA A 200 13.32 9.70 2.51
N HIS A 201 13.75 10.93 2.80
CA HIS A 201 14.54 11.79 1.92
C HIS A 201 16.07 11.63 2.08
N THR A 202 16.52 10.88 3.06
CA THR A 202 17.95 10.79 3.41
C THR A 202 18.64 9.62 2.71
N GLU A 203 19.94 9.76 2.42
CA GLU A 203 20.78 8.68 1.91
C GLU A 203 21.25 7.75 3.04
N GLY A 204 21.68 6.53 2.73
CA GLY A 204 22.19 5.57 3.73
C GLY A 204 21.16 5.05 4.74
N LEU A 205 19.86 5.20 4.48
CA LEU A 205 18.80 4.80 5.42
C LEU A 205 18.85 3.31 5.78
N THR A 206 19.23 2.43 4.84
CA THR A 206 19.29 0.98 5.10
C THR A 206 20.27 0.65 6.21
N ASP A 207 21.45 1.25 6.21
CA ASP A 207 22.49 0.98 7.22
C ASP A 207 22.09 1.53 8.58
N ARG A 208 21.52 2.75 8.61
CA ARG A 208 21.01 3.39 9.83
C ARG A 208 19.85 2.61 10.46
N VAL A 209 18.94 2.09 9.64
CA VAL A 209 17.87 1.19 10.11
C VAL A 209 18.45 -0.10 10.68
N GLY A 210 19.47 -0.67 10.04
CA GLY A 210 20.19 -1.84 10.56
C GLY A 210 20.83 -1.59 11.93
N GLU A 211 21.55 -0.49 12.09
CA GLU A 211 22.12 -0.07 13.38
C GLU A 211 21.05 0.16 14.43
N PHE A 212 19.97 0.86 14.08
CA PHE A 212 18.85 1.14 14.98
C PHE A 212 18.25 -0.16 15.54
N ILE A 213 17.99 -1.14 14.67
CA ILE A 213 17.45 -2.44 15.08
C ILE A 213 18.41 -3.16 16.03
N ARG A 214 19.72 -3.19 15.72
CA ARG A 214 20.73 -3.83 16.58
C ARG A 214 20.80 -3.16 17.95
N ARG A 215 20.79 -1.82 18.00
CA ARG A 215 20.80 -1.06 19.26
C ARG A 215 19.57 -1.36 20.11
N ARG A 216 18.38 -1.37 19.51
CA ARG A 216 17.12 -1.65 20.23
C ARG A 216 17.02 -3.08 20.74
N LYS A 217 17.58 -4.06 20.02
CA LYS A 217 17.68 -5.45 20.50
C LYS A 217 18.55 -5.54 21.76
N ASN A 218 19.71 -4.88 21.78
CA ASN A 218 20.66 -4.96 22.89
C ASN A 218 20.14 -4.32 24.19
N VAL A 219 19.36 -3.23 24.09
CA VAL A 219 18.74 -2.56 25.24
C VAL A 219 17.68 -3.44 25.93
N GLN A 220 17.18 -4.50 25.27
CA GLN A 220 16.18 -5.39 25.84
C GLN A 220 16.74 -6.67 26.47
N THR A 221 18.05 -6.93 26.30
CA THR A 221 18.73 -8.12 26.86
C THR A 221 19.43 -7.83 28.19
N GLY A 222 19.55 -6.56 28.59
CA GLY A 222 20.01 -6.12 29.91
C GLY A 222 18.85 -5.70 30.78
#